data_AF-A0A6A2WFF9-F1
#
_entry.id   AF-A0A6A2WFF9-F1
#
_cell.length_a   1.000
_cell.length_b   1.000
_cell.length_c   1.000
_cell.angle_alpha   90.00
_cell.angle_beta   90.00
_cell.angle_gamma   90.00
#
_symmetry.space_group_name_H-M   'P 1'
#
loop_
_entity.id
_entity.type
_entity.pdbx_description
1 polymer ?
#
loop_
_entity_poly.entity_id
_entity_poly.type
_entity_poly.pdbx_seq_one_letter_code
_entity_poly.pdbx_strand_id
1 'polypeptide(L)'
;MAIQCNSAPLSCKPMRNRGPRPVYALLPARLFSLPQTLFSFHSDRLKLSACTWDKGVSAVGSSSSGTDVFNLTYLEGNSWLWDVSEVKILVDPILVGNLDFGIPLLYDAAKKFIMNFKLSDLPQLDCLLITQSLDDHCHLKTLKPLSEMSPNLRVVATPNAKALLDPLFRNVTYLEPGQESEVESSNGSK
;
A
#
# COMPACT_ATOMS: atom_id res chain seq x y z
N MET A 1 15.69 -24.78 -38.55
CA MET A 1 17.08 -24.34 -38.84
C MET A 1 17.76 -24.10 -37.52
N ALA A 2 18.93 -24.69 -37.35
CA ALA A 2 19.68 -24.73 -36.11
C ALA A 2 20.89 -23.78 -36.19
N ILE A 3 21.45 -23.50 -35.00
CA ILE A 3 22.82 -23.02 -34.73
C ILE A 3 22.98 -21.49 -34.98
N GLN A 4 23.54 -20.64 -34.10
CA GLN A 4 24.66 -20.80 -33.18
C GLN A 4 24.64 -19.73 -32.08
N CYS A 5 24.81 -20.14 -30.83
CA CYS A 5 25.28 -19.27 -29.74
C CYS A 5 26.81 -19.13 -29.84
N ASN A 6 27.33 -17.90 -29.78
CA ASN A 6 28.77 -17.65 -29.64
C ASN A 6 29.09 -17.15 -28.23
N SER A 7 29.71 -18.02 -27.44
CA SER A 7 30.39 -17.70 -26.19
C SER A 7 31.82 -17.26 -26.52
N ALA A 8 32.25 -16.08 -26.06
CA ALA A 8 33.65 -15.66 -26.10
C ALA A 8 34.31 -15.85 -24.73
N PRO A 9 35.60 -16.26 -24.66
CA PRO A 9 36.24 -16.64 -23.41
C PRO A 9 36.79 -15.45 -22.62
N LEU A 10 36.77 -15.62 -21.30
CA LEU A 10 37.43 -14.80 -20.28
C LEU A 10 38.95 -14.78 -20.51
N SER A 11 39.55 -13.58 -20.48
CA SER A 11 41.00 -13.41 -20.36
C SER A 11 41.31 -12.52 -19.15
N CYS A 12 41.79 -13.17 -18.08
CA CYS A 12 42.28 -12.52 -16.87
C CYS A 12 43.73 -12.04 -17.10
N LYS A 13 44.02 -10.76 -16.86
CA LYS A 13 45.38 -10.23 -16.71
C LYS A 13 45.58 -9.76 -15.27
N PRO A 14 46.65 -10.17 -14.56
CA PRO A 14 46.89 -9.69 -13.20
C PRO A 14 47.83 -8.47 -13.13
N MET A 15 47.57 -7.67 -12.10
CA MET A 15 48.48 -6.87 -11.27
C MET A 15 49.19 -5.65 -11.87
N ARG A 16 48.84 -4.46 -11.35
CA ARG A 16 49.85 -3.55 -10.81
C ARG A 16 49.32 -2.73 -9.63
N ASN A 17 49.91 -2.98 -8.46
CA ASN A 17 49.82 -2.18 -7.24
C ASN A 17 50.24 -0.72 -7.49
N ARG A 18 49.42 0.24 -7.04
CA ARG A 18 49.87 1.58 -6.66
C ARG A 18 49.28 1.92 -5.29
N GLY A 19 50.18 2.03 -4.30
CA GLY A 19 49.88 2.53 -2.97
C GLY A 19 49.62 4.05 -2.94
N PRO A 20 49.26 4.59 -1.76
CA PRO A 20 48.45 5.80 -1.63
C PRO A 20 49.30 7.07 -1.49
N ARG A 21 48.72 8.22 -1.85
CA ARG A 21 49.16 9.53 -1.33
C ARG A 21 47.97 10.43 -0.97
N PRO A 22 48.04 11.12 0.19
CA PRO A 22 46.95 11.96 0.73
C PRO A 22 47.17 13.45 0.40
N VAL A 23 46.10 14.25 0.27
CA VAL A 23 46.13 15.69 0.60
C VAL A 23 44.72 16.16 1.00
N TYR A 24 44.67 16.88 2.12
CA TYR A 24 43.55 17.62 2.71
C TYR A 24 43.11 18.85 1.87
N ALA A 25 41.82 19.21 1.92
CA ALA A 25 41.29 20.59 1.99
C ALA A 25 39.74 20.54 1.89
N LEU A 26 39.01 20.69 3.01
CA LEU A 26 38.42 21.93 3.52
C LEU A 26 37.32 22.54 2.62
N LEU A 27 36.07 22.36 3.09
CA LEU A 27 34.85 23.06 2.69
C LEU A 27 34.87 24.54 3.10
N PRO A 28 34.06 25.37 2.42
CA PRO A 28 33.23 26.32 3.16
C PRO A 28 31.75 26.18 2.75
N ALA A 29 30.92 25.66 3.65
CA ALA A 29 29.48 25.73 3.53
C ALA A 29 29.03 27.17 3.85
N ARG A 30 28.37 27.82 2.88
CA ARG A 30 27.71 29.12 3.06
C ARG A 30 26.40 28.91 3.81
N LEU A 31 26.28 29.53 4.98
CA LEU A 31 25.00 29.68 5.69
C LEU A 31 24.24 30.87 5.10
N PHE A 32 23.11 30.59 4.46
CA PHE A 32 22.08 31.60 4.20
C PHE A 32 20.86 31.26 5.05
N SER A 33 20.57 32.14 6.00
CA SER A 33 19.34 32.17 6.78
C SER A 33 18.22 32.81 5.95
N LEU A 34 17.05 32.17 5.91
CA LEU A 34 15.79 32.79 5.49
C LEU A 34 14.65 32.46 6.47
N PRO A 35 13.61 33.30 6.54
CA PRO A 35 12.76 33.46 7.71
C PRO A 35 11.54 32.53 7.75
N GLN A 36 10.99 32.44 8.96
CA GLN A 36 9.83 31.66 9.42
C GLN A 36 8.54 31.96 8.65
N THR A 37 7.72 30.93 8.42
CA THR A 37 6.26 31.08 8.33
C THR A 37 5.59 30.01 9.20
N LEU A 38 4.96 30.49 10.27
CA LEU A 38 4.19 29.70 11.23
C LEU A 38 2.79 29.46 10.65
N PHE A 39 2.51 28.27 10.14
CA PHE A 39 1.14 27.87 9.82
C PHE A 39 0.51 27.24 11.06
N SER A 40 -0.27 28.04 11.79
CA SER A 40 -1.09 27.57 12.89
C SER A 40 -2.37 26.96 12.31
N PHE A 41 -2.48 25.63 12.32
CA PHE A 41 -3.72 24.94 12.01
C PHE A 41 -4.47 24.69 13.32
N HIS A 42 -5.59 25.40 13.49
CA HIS A 42 -6.52 25.21 14.59
C HIS A 42 -7.26 23.88 14.36
N SER A 43 -6.99 22.87 15.21
CA SER A 43 -7.75 21.63 15.18
C SER A 43 -9.05 21.82 15.96
N ASP A 44 -10.13 22.16 15.25
CA ASP A 44 -11.46 22.08 15.84
C ASP A 44 -11.81 20.62 16.14
N ARG A 45 -12.03 20.38 17.42
CA ARG A 45 -12.26 19.09 18.06
C ARG A 45 -13.63 18.55 17.63
N LEU A 46 -13.67 17.71 16.59
CA LEU A 46 -14.91 17.03 16.19
C LEU A 46 -15.30 16.01 17.28
N LYS A 47 -16.45 16.25 17.92
CA LYS A 47 -17.09 15.34 18.88
C LYS A 47 -17.68 14.16 18.12
N LEU A 48 -17.08 12.97 18.30
CA LEU A 48 -17.69 11.69 17.93
C LEU A 48 -18.90 11.41 18.83
N SER A 49 -20.06 11.20 18.21
CA SER A 49 -21.27 10.70 18.86
C SER A 49 -21.16 9.19 18.99
N ALA A 50 -21.27 8.67 20.21
CA ALA A 50 -21.25 7.23 20.47
C ALA A 50 -22.65 6.64 20.24
N CYS A 51 -22.79 5.74 19.28
CA CYS A 51 -24.02 4.97 19.09
C CYS A 51 -23.98 3.74 20.00
N THR A 52 -24.77 3.76 21.06
CA THR A 52 -25.00 2.62 21.97
C THR A 52 -25.74 1.51 21.23
N TRP A 53 -25.28 0.27 21.40
CA TRP A 53 -25.84 -0.93 20.80
C TRP A 53 -26.99 -1.45 21.67
N ASP A 54 -28.23 -1.27 21.24
CA ASP A 54 -29.40 -1.90 21.86
C ASP A 54 -29.88 -3.12 21.05
N LYS A 55 -30.23 -4.17 21.78
CA LYS A 55 -30.61 -5.49 21.29
C LYS A 55 -32.13 -5.59 21.32
N GLY A 56 -32.78 -5.76 20.15
CA GLY A 56 -34.23 -5.89 20.02
C GLY A 56 -34.64 -6.84 18.89
N VAL A 57 -35.71 -7.61 19.10
CA VAL A 57 -36.08 -8.87 18.42
C VAL A 57 -36.95 -8.66 17.15
N SER A 58 -36.84 -9.63 16.24
CA SER A 58 -37.57 -9.94 14.98
C SER A 58 -39.00 -9.42 14.76
N ALA A 59 -39.27 -8.97 13.53
CA ALA A 59 -40.53 -9.22 12.81
C ALA A 59 -40.36 -9.14 11.27
N VAL A 60 -41.18 -9.94 10.58
CA VAL A 60 -41.23 -10.28 9.15
C VAL A 60 -41.53 -9.10 8.22
N GLY A 61 -40.86 -9.13 7.05
CA GLY A 61 -41.43 -8.69 5.76
C GLY A 61 -41.60 -7.19 5.57
N SER A 62 -40.52 -6.50 5.20
CA SER A 62 -40.63 -5.22 4.51
C SER A 62 -39.46 -5.10 3.53
N SER A 63 -39.78 -4.94 2.25
CA SER A 63 -38.82 -4.63 1.18
C SER A 63 -38.05 -3.38 1.57
N SER A 64 -36.83 -3.55 2.07
CA SER A 64 -36.01 -2.42 2.47
C SER A 64 -35.57 -1.69 1.21
N SER A 65 -36.25 -0.61 0.87
CA SER A 65 -35.63 0.54 0.23
C SER A 65 -34.69 1.22 1.25
N GLY A 66 -33.79 0.43 1.84
CA GLY A 66 -32.71 0.93 2.66
C GLY A 66 -31.77 1.63 1.72
N THR A 67 -31.45 2.90 1.99
CA THR A 67 -30.30 3.54 1.36
C THR A 67 -29.10 2.63 1.53
N ASP A 68 -28.46 2.22 0.44
CA ASP A 68 -27.19 1.51 0.49
C ASP A 68 -26.20 2.39 1.26
N VAL A 69 -25.90 2.03 2.50
CA VAL A 69 -24.98 2.78 3.35
C VAL A 69 -23.58 2.28 3.04
N PHE A 70 -22.72 3.16 2.56
CA PHE A 70 -21.30 2.89 2.36
C PHE A 70 -20.50 3.47 3.52
N ASN A 71 -19.64 2.67 4.14
CA ASN A 71 -18.67 3.18 5.11
C ASN A 71 -17.29 3.26 4.44
N LEU A 72 -16.70 4.46 4.45
CA LEU A 72 -15.38 4.72 3.89
C LEU A 72 -14.46 5.20 5.01
N THR A 73 -13.39 4.46 5.26
CA THR A 73 -12.40 4.81 6.27
C THR A 73 -11.10 5.22 5.59
N TYR A 74 -10.70 6.48 5.79
CA TYR A 74 -9.41 6.98 5.33
C TYR A 74 -8.30 6.54 6.30
N LEU A 75 -7.26 5.90 5.77
CA LEU A 75 -6.15 5.32 6.55
C LEU A 75 -4.82 6.07 6.34
N GLU A 76 -4.87 7.35 5.96
CA GLU A 76 -3.74 8.21 5.57
C GLU A 76 -3.00 7.80 4.28
N GLY A 77 -2.55 8.81 3.52
CA GLY A 77 -1.86 8.60 2.23
C GLY A 77 -2.86 8.23 1.14
N ASN A 78 -2.58 7.18 0.37
CA ASN A 78 -3.51 6.65 -0.63
C ASN A 78 -4.42 5.54 -0.06
N SER A 79 -4.28 5.21 1.22
CA SER A 79 -4.93 4.04 1.82
C SER A 79 -6.37 4.30 2.24
N TRP A 80 -7.27 3.44 1.77
CA TRP A 80 -8.68 3.45 2.15
C TRP A 80 -9.18 2.04 2.47
N LEU A 81 -10.13 1.96 3.40
CA LEU A 81 -10.96 0.79 3.61
C LEU A 81 -12.39 1.15 3.23
N TRP A 82 -12.93 0.47 2.23
CA TRP A 82 -14.30 0.62 1.77
C TRP A 82 -15.13 -0.57 2.26
N ASP A 83 -16.31 -0.27 2.81
CA ASP A 83 -17.30 -1.25 3.23
C ASP A 83 -18.59 -0.90 2.48
N VAL A 84 -18.78 -1.60 1.37
CA VAL A 84 -19.81 -1.32 0.35
C VAL A 84 -20.61 -2.59 0.18
N SER A 85 -21.90 -2.55 0.54
CA SER A 85 -22.80 -3.70 0.41
C SER A 85 -22.24 -4.98 1.04
N GLU A 86 -21.70 -4.86 2.25
CA GLU A 86 -21.06 -5.95 3.03
C GLU A 86 -19.79 -6.54 2.39
N VAL A 87 -19.23 -5.88 1.38
CA VAL A 87 -17.93 -6.20 0.79
C VAL A 87 -16.89 -5.23 1.33
N LYS A 88 -15.86 -5.78 1.99
CA LYS A 88 -14.74 -4.99 2.54
C LYS A 88 -13.55 -5.00 1.60
N ILE A 89 -13.27 -3.84 1.02
CA ILE A 89 -12.22 -3.62 0.02
C ILE A 89 -11.12 -2.75 0.65
N LEU A 90 -9.91 -3.26 0.69
CA LEU A 90 -8.73 -2.48 1.05
C LEU A 90 -8.09 -1.90 -0.22
N VAL A 91 -7.89 -0.59 -0.27
CA VAL A 91 -7.38 0.12 -1.45
C VAL A 91 -6.02 0.73 -1.12
N ASP A 92 -5.02 0.45 -1.98
CA ASP A 92 -3.68 1.04 -1.96
C ASP A 92 -3.04 1.16 -0.55
N PRO A 93 -2.86 0.04 0.17
CA PRO A 93 -2.48 0.08 1.58
C PRO A 93 -0.99 0.37 1.81
N ILE A 94 -0.72 1.46 2.52
CA ILE A 94 0.56 1.82 3.13
C ILE A 94 0.34 1.74 4.65
N LEU A 95 0.41 0.55 5.24
CA LEU A 95 0.01 0.32 6.64
C LEU A 95 1.16 -0.21 7.52
N VAL A 96 2.27 -0.63 6.91
CA VAL A 96 3.43 -1.18 7.62
C VAL A 96 4.69 -0.43 7.22
N GLY A 97 5.35 0.15 8.23
CA GLY A 97 6.57 0.93 8.05
C GLY A 97 6.36 2.24 7.29
N ASN A 98 7.44 2.98 7.08
CA ASN A 98 7.43 4.22 6.33
C ASN A 98 7.47 3.96 4.82
N LEU A 99 6.89 4.89 4.07
CA LEU A 99 6.97 4.96 2.61
C LEU A 99 8.32 5.57 2.23
N ASP A 100 9.16 4.83 1.49
CA ASP A 100 10.51 5.26 1.14
C ASP A 100 10.91 5.02 -0.33
N PHE A 101 10.03 4.45 -1.16
CA PHE A 101 10.32 4.09 -2.56
C PHE A 101 11.58 3.22 -2.72
N GLY A 102 11.99 2.50 -1.67
CA GLY A 102 13.23 1.72 -1.65
C GLY A 102 14.52 2.54 -1.55
N ILE A 103 14.43 3.85 -1.31
CA ILE A 103 15.55 4.79 -1.23
C ILE A 103 15.47 5.67 0.05
N PRO A 104 15.56 5.07 1.26
CA PRO A 104 15.28 5.75 2.54
C PRO A 104 16.20 6.93 2.86
N LEU A 105 17.37 7.04 2.21
CA LEU A 105 18.24 8.21 2.38
C LEU A 105 17.66 9.47 1.70
N LEU A 106 16.86 9.29 0.65
CA LEU A 106 16.29 10.38 -0.13
C LEU A 106 14.85 10.72 0.29
N TYR A 107 14.06 9.70 0.62
CA TYR A 107 12.66 9.86 0.98
C TYR A 107 12.28 8.87 2.08
N ASP A 108 11.66 9.36 3.15
CA ASP A 108 11.19 8.55 4.28
C ASP A 108 9.98 9.23 4.92
N ALA A 109 8.78 8.84 4.48
CA ALA A 109 7.53 9.43 4.93
C ALA A 109 6.81 8.49 5.93
N ALA A 110 6.63 8.99 7.15
CA ALA A 110 5.85 8.34 8.19
C ALA A 110 4.41 8.89 8.23
N LYS A 111 3.46 8.05 8.68
CA LYS A 111 2.10 8.50 9.00
C LYS A 111 2.10 9.50 10.15
N LYS A 112 1.09 10.37 10.20
CA LYS A 112 1.00 11.43 11.23
C LYS A 112 -0.03 11.10 12.31
N PHE A 113 -1.10 10.39 11.98
CA PHE A 113 -2.23 10.17 12.90
C PHE A 113 -2.37 8.71 13.33
N ILE A 114 -2.07 7.77 12.43
CA ILE A 114 -2.25 6.33 12.60
C ILE A 114 -0.87 5.71 12.91
N MET A 115 -0.39 5.95 14.14
CA MET A 115 0.97 5.59 14.56
C MET A 115 1.14 4.14 15.04
N ASN A 116 0.09 3.53 15.57
CA ASN A 116 0.13 2.21 16.23
C ASN A 116 -0.72 1.15 15.54
N PHE A 117 -1.05 1.37 14.27
CA PHE A 117 -1.89 0.46 13.50
C PHE A 117 -1.14 -0.81 13.15
N LYS A 118 -1.77 -1.94 13.41
CA LYS A 118 -1.29 -3.27 13.04
C LYS A 118 -2.16 -3.79 11.93
N LEU A 119 -1.60 -4.63 11.05
CA LEU A 119 -2.40 -5.31 10.04
C LEU A 119 -3.52 -6.15 10.66
N SER A 120 -3.35 -6.67 11.88
CA SER A 120 -4.39 -7.37 12.65
C SER A 120 -5.57 -6.50 13.05
N ASP A 121 -5.46 -5.17 12.95
CA ASP A 121 -6.54 -4.24 13.25
C ASP A 121 -7.49 -4.06 12.05
N LEU A 122 -7.10 -4.56 10.87
CA LEU A 122 -7.97 -4.63 9.71
C LEU A 122 -9.12 -5.62 9.98
N PRO A 123 -10.34 -5.35 9.49
CA PRO A 123 -11.38 -6.36 9.47
C PRO A 123 -11.00 -7.47 8.49
N GLN A 124 -11.77 -8.56 8.50
CA GLN A 124 -11.70 -9.54 7.42
C GLN A 124 -11.98 -8.86 6.08
N LEU A 125 -11.05 -9.01 5.14
CA LEU A 125 -11.10 -8.39 3.82
C LEU A 125 -11.64 -9.38 2.80
N ASP A 126 -12.46 -8.89 1.87
CA ASP A 126 -12.94 -9.65 0.73
C ASP A 126 -12.06 -9.40 -0.50
N CYS A 127 -11.51 -8.19 -0.63
CA CYS A 127 -10.70 -7.80 -1.77
C CYS A 127 -9.61 -6.79 -1.40
N LEU A 128 -8.45 -6.94 -2.04
CA LEU A 128 -7.43 -5.91 -2.15
C LEU A 128 -7.53 -5.27 -3.54
N LEU A 129 -7.57 -3.95 -3.62
CA LEU A 129 -7.51 -3.19 -4.86
C LEU A 129 -6.19 -2.42 -4.93
N ILE A 130 -5.41 -2.65 -5.99
CA ILE A 130 -4.17 -1.91 -6.28
C ILE A 130 -4.35 -1.12 -7.57
N THR A 131 -4.38 0.20 -7.46
CA THR A 131 -4.68 1.07 -8.62
C THR A 131 -3.48 1.26 -9.53
N GLN A 132 -2.26 1.25 -8.99
CA GLN A 132 -1.01 1.37 -9.75
C GLN A 132 0.18 0.72 -9.04
N SER A 133 1.28 0.51 -9.77
CA SER A 133 2.47 -0.19 -9.28
C SER A 133 3.49 0.68 -8.51
N LEU A 134 3.28 1.99 -8.39
CA LEU A 134 4.19 2.86 -7.63
C LEU A 134 4.11 2.55 -6.14
N ASP A 135 5.21 2.72 -5.40
CA ASP A 135 5.34 2.26 -4.00
C ASP A 135 4.35 2.94 -3.04
N ASP A 136 3.87 4.14 -3.37
CA ASP A 136 2.83 4.86 -2.63
C ASP A 136 1.40 4.31 -2.88
N HIS A 137 1.26 3.27 -3.70
CA HIS A 137 0.01 2.54 -3.90
C HIS A 137 0.21 1.02 -3.69
N CYS A 138 1.30 0.47 -4.25
CA CYS A 138 1.66 -0.94 -4.20
C CYS A 138 2.79 -1.20 -3.18
N HIS A 139 2.59 -0.75 -1.93
CA HIS A 139 3.65 -0.71 -0.91
C HIS A 139 4.06 -2.11 -0.42
N LEU A 140 5.20 -2.62 -0.88
CA LEU A 140 5.59 -4.01 -0.62
C LEU A 140 5.82 -4.34 0.86
N LYS A 141 6.24 -3.36 1.68
CA LYS A 141 6.37 -3.57 3.13
C LYS A 141 5.03 -3.90 3.79
N THR A 142 3.94 -3.40 3.23
CA THR A 142 2.58 -3.70 3.66
C THR A 142 2.06 -4.99 3.02
N LEU A 143 2.27 -5.16 1.72
CA LEU A 143 1.70 -6.27 0.95
C LEU A 143 2.29 -7.65 1.32
N LYS A 144 3.58 -7.73 1.64
CA LYS A 144 4.23 -9.00 2.03
C LYS A 144 3.56 -9.64 3.25
N PRO A 145 3.53 -9.00 4.44
CA PRO A 145 2.87 -9.58 5.61
C PRO A 145 1.35 -9.72 5.42
N LEU A 146 0.70 -8.85 4.63
CA LEU A 146 -0.71 -9.02 4.29
C LEU A 146 -0.96 -10.32 3.53
N SER A 147 -0.10 -10.66 2.55
CA SER A 147 -0.21 -11.91 1.79
C SER A 147 0.00 -13.16 2.64
N GLU A 148 0.84 -13.07 3.68
CA GLU A 148 1.02 -14.15 4.65
C GLU A 148 -0.19 -14.31 5.58
N MET A 149 -0.78 -13.18 6.01
CA MET A 149 -1.96 -13.16 6.88
C MET A 149 -3.24 -13.61 6.17
N SER A 150 -3.35 -13.38 4.86
CA SER A 150 -4.54 -13.68 4.05
C SER A 150 -4.15 -14.28 2.69
N PRO A 151 -3.65 -15.53 2.66
CA PRO A 151 -3.07 -16.15 1.46
C PRO A 151 -4.06 -16.39 0.32
N ASN A 152 -5.36 -16.37 0.61
CA ASN A 152 -6.43 -16.55 -0.36
C ASN A 152 -7.16 -15.24 -0.69
N LEU A 153 -6.67 -14.10 -0.20
CA LEU A 153 -7.26 -12.80 -0.48
C LEU A 153 -7.33 -12.57 -2.00
N ARG A 154 -8.52 -12.22 -2.49
CA ARG A 154 -8.72 -11.80 -3.87
C ARG A 154 -8.06 -10.44 -4.06
N VAL A 155 -7.27 -10.31 -5.13
CA VAL A 155 -6.61 -9.06 -5.49
C VAL A 155 -7.09 -8.64 -6.87
N VAL A 156 -7.51 -7.40 -7.01
CA VAL A 156 -7.78 -6.75 -8.29
C VAL A 156 -6.72 -5.66 -8.48
N ALA A 157 -6.06 -5.64 -9.62
CA ALA A 157 -4.96 -4.71 -9.85
C ALA A 157 -4.83 -4.29 -11.32
N THR A 158 -4.09 -3.22 -11.57
CA THR A 158 -3.63 -2.88 -12.92
C THR A 158 -2.43 -3.75 -13.34
N PRO A 159 -2.27 -4.06 -14.66
CA PRO A 159 -1.24 -4.99 -15.14
C PRO A 159 0.21 -4.56 -14.86
N ASN A 160 0.48 -3.25 -14.68
CA ASN A 160 1.80 -2.74 -14.34
C ASN A 160 2.29 -3.21 -12.96
N ALA A 161 1.38 -3.61 -12.06
CA ALA A 161 1.73 -4.14 -10.73
C ALA A 161 2.10 -5.64 -10.77
N LYS A 162 1.96 -6.31 -11.92
CA LYS A 162 2.05 -7.78 -12.03
C LYS A 162 3.33 -8.38 -11.47
N ALA A 163 4.48 -7.83 -11.84
CA ALA A 163 5.78 -8.32 -11.38
C ALA A 163 5.97 -8.20 -9.86
N LEU A 164 5.24 -7.28 -9.21
CA LEU A 164 5.28 -7.07 -7.77
C LEU A 164 4.30 -7.99 -7.02
N LEU A 165 3.13 -8.24 -7.61
CA LEU A 165 2.02 -8.96 -6.96
C LEU A 165 2.07 -10.49 -7.18
N ASP A 166 2.48 -10.97 -8.35
CA ASP A 166 2.54 -12.41 -8.67
C ASP A 166 3.38 -13.23 -7.65
N PRO A 167 4.49 -12.71 -7.08
CA PRO A 167 5.23 -13.43 -6.04
C PRO A 167 4.52 -13.49 -4.67
N LEU A 168 3.53 -12.62 -4.43
CA LEU A 168 2.90 -12.44 -3.12
C LEU A 168 1.52 -13.09 -3.05
N PHE A 169 0.70 -12.91 -4.08
CA PHE A 169 -0.71 -13.32 -4.07
C PHE A 169 -1.00 -14.36 -5.14
N ARG A 170 -1.84 -15.35 -4.80
CA ARG A 170 -2.21 -16.44 -5.72
C ARG A 170 -3.45 -16.14 -6.56
N ASN A 171 -4.32 -15.25 -6.06
CA ASN A 171 -5.62 -14.94 -6.65
C ASN A 171 -5.65 -13.47 -7.10
N VAL A 172 -4.98 -13.17 -8.21
CA VAL A 172 -4.88 -11.81 -8.75
C VAL A 172 -5.57 -11.71 -10.11
N THR A 173 -6.53 -10.79 -10.21
CA THR A 173 -7.18 -10.38 -11.45
C THR A 173 -6.58 -9.05 -11.91
N TYR A 174 -5.97 -9.05 -13.10
CA TYR A 174 -5.41 -7.84 -13.70
C TYR A 174 -6.41 -7.25 -14.71
N LEU A 175 -6.74 -5.97 -14.57
CA LEU A 175 -7.70 -5.27 -15.43
C LEU A 175 -7.02 -4.17 -16.25
N GLU A 176 -7.12 -4.28 -17.56
CA GLU A 176 -6.82 -3.20 -18.51
C GLU A 176 -7.93 -2.13 -18.50
N PRO A 177 -7.65 -0.90 -19.00
CA PRO A 177 -8.67 0.14 -19.11
C PRO A 177 -9.93 -0.35 -19.86
N GLY A 178 -11.09 -0.19 -19.21
CA GLY A 178 -12.38 -0.62 -19.74
C GLY A 178 -12.77 -2.08 -19.43
N GLN A 179 -11.91 -2.83 -18.75
CA GLN A 179 -12.28 -4.14 -18.21
C GLN A 179 -12.92 -4.01 -16.83
N GLU A 180 -13.72 -5.00 -16.48
CA GLU A 180 -14.47 -5.07 -15.23
C GLU A 180 -14.25 -6.41 -14.53
N SER A 181 -14.50 -6.43 -13.22
CA SER A 181 -14.53 -7.65 -12.40
C SER A 181 -15.59 -7.48 -11.33
N GLU A 182 -16.31 -8.56 -11.05
CA GLU A 182 -17.24 -8.61 -9.93
C GLU A 182 -16.52 -9.11 -8.67
N VAL A 183 -16.89 -8.55 -7.52
CA VAL A 183 -16.36 -8.93 -6.21
C VAL A 183 -17.53 -9.20 -5.29
N GLU A 184 -17.68 -10.46 -4.90
CA GLU A 184 -18.69 -10.90 -3.94
C GLU A 184 -18.09 -11.00 -2.53
N SER A 185 -18.94 -10.79 -1.52
CA SER A 185 -18.58 -10.99 -0.10
C SER A 185 -18.26 -12.46 0.18
N SER A 186 -17.20 -12.70 0.96
CA SER A 186 -16.80 -14.05 1.37
C SER A 186 -17.84 -14.77 2.25
N ASN A 187 -18.82 -14.05 2.78
CA ASN A 187 -19.94 -14.59 3.56
C ASN A 187 -21.13 -15.08 2.70
N GLY A 188 -21.08 -14.93 1.37
CA GLY A 188 -22.16 -15.27 0.44
C GLY A 188 -22.40 -16.77 0.20
N SER A 189 -21.55 -17.66 0.74
CA SER A 189 -21.84 -19.10 0.77
C SER A 189 -22.69 -19.45 2.00
N LYS A 190 -24.01 -19.29 1.88
CA LYS A 190 -24.98 -19.90 2.79
C LYS A 190 -25.96 -20.78 2.03
#